data_AF-A0A1G2FGS3-F1
#
_entry.id   AF-A0A1G2FGS3-F1
#
_cell.length_a   1.000
_cell.length_b   1.000
_cell.length_c   1.000
_cell.angle_alpha   90.00
_cell.angle_beta   90.00
_cell.angle_gamma   90.00
#
_symmetry.space_group_name_H-M   'P 1'
#
loop_
_entity.id
_entity.type
_entity.pdbx_description
1 polymer ?
#
loop_
_entity_poly.entity_id
_entity_poly.type
_entity_poly.pdbx_seq_one_letter_code
_entity_poly.pdbx_strand_id
1 'polypeptide(L)'
;MNTYAHKPPQAIVLSCIDFRFHEKLKDELKKEKINSFDLLCLAGGAKNLASPSKKIYQQIVIDNIKLAQKLHKIKMVVLCNHIDCGAYLPVGALALPKPTTKRRLAKAGGGSSQFKNIEKEIKFHQAELKKAENLIKKLFPDLRIKVVLLE
;
A
#
# COMPACT_ATOMS: atom_id res chain seq x y z
N MET A 1 17.41 -3.20 31.49
CA MET A 1 18.13 -2.48 30.42
C MET A 1 17.61 -3.01 29.09
N ASN A 2 16.99 -2.17 28.26
CA ASN A 2 16.40 -2.62 26.99
C ASN A 2 17.52 -2.75 25.94
N THR A 3 17.90 -3.99 25.61
CA THR A 3 19.05 -4.34 24.77
C THR A 3 18.76 -4.33 23.27
N TYR A 4 17.59 -3.87 22.85
CA TYR A 4 17.23 -3.74 21.43
C TYR A 4 17.46 -2.32 20.93
N ALA A 5 18.73 -1.93 20.77
CA ALA A 5 19.10 -0.68 20.11
C ALA A 5 18.87 -0.79 18.59
N HIS A 6 17.62 -0.85 18.17
CA HIS A 6 17.26 -0.77 16.76
C HIS A 6 17.24 0.69 16.30
N LYS A 7 17.72 0.93 15.07
CA LYS A 7 17.62 2.24 14.44
C LYS A 7 16.14 2.62 14.32
N PRO A 8 15.70 3.79 14.82
CA PRO A 8 14.30 4.18 14.77
C PRO A 8 13.82 4.20 13.32
N PRO A 9 12.56 3.80 13.05
CA PRO A 9 12.05 3.76 11.70
C PRO A 9 12.01 5.18 11.11
N GLN A 10 12.45 5.26 9.87
CA GLN A 10 12.54 6.51 9.11
C GLN A 10 11.19 6.89 8.50
N ALA A 11 10.37 5.87 8.20
CA ALA A 11 9.12 5.99 7.48
C ALA A 11 8.06 5.01 8.00
N ILE A 12 6.79 5.28 7.67
CA ILE A 12 5.75 4.26 7.59
C ILE A 12 5.46 3.95 6.12
N VAL A 13 5.39 2.68 5.77
CA VAL A 13 5.16 2.19 4.41
C VAL A 13 3.76 1.59 4.35
N LEU A 14 2.92 2.10 3.44
CA LEU A 14 1.60 1.56 3.15
C LEU A 14 1.70 0.64 1.94
N SER A 15 1.46 -0.67 2.12
CA SER A 15 1.55 -1.67 1.05
C SER A 15 0.30 -2.55 0.96
N CYS A 16 0.12 -3.17 -0.19
CA CYS A 16 -0.84 -4.25 -0.34
C CYS A 16 -0.37 -5.51 0.40
N ILE A 17 -1.31 -6.39 0.75
CA ILE A 17 -1.04 -7.74 1.28
C ILE A 17 -0.55 -8.73 0.21
N ASP A 18 -0.43 -8.26 -1.04
CA ASP A 18 -0.10 -9.09 -2.19
C ASP A 18 1.36 -9.55 -2.13
N PHE A 19 1.54 -10.82 -1.78
CA PHE A 19 2.85 -11.44 -1.58
C PHE A 19 3.76 -11.37 -2.81
N ARG A 20 3.19 -11.21 -4.03
CA ARG A 20 3.95 -11.12 -5.28
C ARG A 20 4.89 -9.91 -5.30
N PHE A 21 4.58 -8.90 -4.50
CA PHE A 21 5.27 -7.60 -4.53
C PHE A 21 6.12 -7.31 -3.29
N HIS A 22 6.22 -8.22 -2.32
CA HIS A 22 6.98 -7.99 -1.10
C HIS A 22 8.48 -7.78 -1.36
N GLU A 23 9.12 -8.62 -2.18
CA GLU A 23 10.54 -8.45 -2.52
C GLU A 23 10.76 -7.20 -3.39
N LYS A 24 9.88 -6.93 -4.35
CA LYS A 24 9.94 -5.70 -5.17
C LYS A 24 9.84 -4.45 -4.29
N LEU A 25 8.91 -4.43 -3.33
CA LEU A 25 8.79 -3.34 -2.35
C LEU A 25 10.10 -3.15 -1.58
N LYS A 26 10.67 -4.24 -1.07
CA LYS A 26 11.91 -4.21 -0.30
C LYS A 26 13.07 -3.65 -1.14
N ASP A 27 13.18 -4.06 -2.40
CA ASP A 27 14.20 -3.58 -3.31
C ASP A 27 14.03 -2.09 -3.63
N GLU A 28 12.80 -1.63 -3.88
CA GLU A 28 12.51 -0.21 -4.10
C GLU A 28 12.85 0.65 -2.86
N LEU A 29 12.45 0.20 -1.66
CA LEU A 29 12.76 0.91 -0.42
C LEU A 29 14.28 0.99 -0.18
N LYS A 30 15.01 -0.08 -0.49
CA LYS A 30 16.48 -0.12 -0.39
C LYS A 30 17.15 0.85 -1.37
N LYS A 31 16.68 0.95 -2.61
CA LYS A 31 17.16 1.95 -3.60
C LYS A 31 16.97 3.38 -3.09
N GLU A 32 15.86 3.62 -2.40
CA GLU A 32 15.53 4.91 -1.76
C GLU A 32 16.25 5.13 -0.42
N LYS A 33 17.12 4.21 0.00
CA LYS A 33 17.85 4.23 1.28
C LYS A 33 16.93 4.26 2.51
N ILE A 34 15.72 3.70 2.39
CA ILE A 34 14.74 3.52 3.45
C ILE A 34 14.96 2.12 4.05
N ASN A 35 15.81 2.05 5.07
CA ASN A 35 16.30 0.77 5.61
C ASN A 35 15.65 0.37 6.95
N SER A 36 14.89 1.27 7.57
CA SER A 36 14.11 1.01 8.79
C SER A 36 12.78 1.71 8.65
N PHE A 37 11.68 0.98 8.76
CA PHE A 37 10.34 1.50 8.55
C PHE A 37 9.29 0.65 9.26
N ASP A 38 8.19 1.29 9.62
CA ASP A 38 6.97 0.59 10.01
C ASP A 38 6.22 0.15 8.75
N LEU A 39 5.71 -1.08 8.70
CA LEU A 39 4.97 -1.60 7.55
C LEU A 39 3.50 -1.78 7.91
N LEU A 40 2.62 -1.06 7.22
CA LEU A 40 1.17 -1.24 7.29
C LEU A 40 0.67 -1.90 6.00
N CYS A 41 0.35 -3.20 6.09
CA CYS A 41 -0.20 -3.96 4.98
C CYS A 41 -1.73 -4.06 5.06
N LEU A 42 -2.43 -3.48 4.08
CA LEU A 42 -3.88 -3.60 3.91
C LEU A 42 -4.15 -3.95 2.45
N ALA A 43 -5.19 -4.74 2.15
CA ALA A 43 -5.56 -5.01 0.77
C ALA A 43 -5.76 -3.69 -0.01
N GLY A 44 -5.07 -3.55 -1.14
CA GLY A 44 -5.04 -2.33 -1.95
C GLY A 44 -4.06 -1.24 -1.51
N GLY A 45 -3.33 -1.40 -0.40
CA GLY A 45 -2.29 -0.46 0.03
C GLY A 45 -2.80 0.98 0.14
N ALA A 46 -2.21 1.88 -0.64
CA ALA A 46 -2.56 3.30 -0.68
C ALA A 46 -4.00 3.57 -1.19
N LYS A 47 -4.67 2.59 -1.82
CA LYS A 47 -6.11 2.64 -2.14
C LYS A 47 -6.96 3.06 -0.95
N ASN A 48 -6.60 2.61 0.24
CA ASN A 48 -7.37 2.89 1.47
C ASN A 48 -7.37 4.37 1.86
N LEU A 49 -6.49 5.20 1.28
CA LEU A 49 -6.53 6.65 1.41
C LEU A 49 -7.31 7.31 0.26
N ALA A 50 -7.11 6.86 -0.98
CA ALA A 50 -7.64 7.49 -2.18
C ALA A 50 -9.11 7.12 -2.47
N SER A 51 -9.44 5.84 -2.36
CA SER A 51 -10.73 5.25 -2.70
C SER A 51 -11.06 4.05 -1.81
N PRO A 52 -11.17 4.26 -0.48
CA PRO A 52 -11.43 3.18 0.47
C PRO A 52 -12.75 2.48 0.15
N SER A 53 -12.79 1.14 0.25
CA SER A 53 -14.04 0.38 0.10
C SER A 53 -15.03 0.64 1.25
N LYS A 54 -14.49 1.01 2.42
CA LYS A 54 -15.24 1.43 3.61
C LYS A 54 -14.47 2.54 4.31
N LYS A 55 -15.17 3.56 4.84
CA LYS A 55 -14.55 4.71 5.53
C LYS A 55 -13.58 4.29 6.65
N ILE A 56 -13.87 3.19 7.36
CA ILE A 56 -13.02 2.66 8.42
C ILE A 56 -11.58 2.36 7.97
N TYR A 57 -11.36 1.93 6.72
CA TYR A 57 -10.01 1.62 6.23
C TYR A 57 -9.14 2.88 6.10
N GLN A 58 -9.73 4.01 5.69
CA GLN A 58 -9.03 5.28 5.66
C GLN A 58 -8.65 5.73 7.08
N GLN A 59 -9.57 5.55 8.03
CA GLN A 59 -9.34 5.88 9.43
C GLN A 59 -8.20 5.04 10.02
N ILE A 60 -8.19 3.73 9.79
CA ILE A 60 -7.11 2.82 10.23
C ILE A 60 -5.76 3.30 9.71
N VAL A 61 -5.65 3.67 8.43
CA VAL A 61 -4.40 4.17 7.87
C VAL A 61 -3.97 5.47 8.55
N ILE A 62 -4.87 6.44 8.68
CA ILE A 62 -4.58 7.75 9.29
C ILE A 62 -4.11 7.57 10.74
N ASP A 63 -4.78 6.72 11.53
CA ASP A 63 -4.44 6.51 12.93
C ASP A 63 -3.10 5.80 13.11
N ASN A 64 -2.74 4.88 12.21
CA ASN A 64 -1.41 4.26 12.21
C ASN A 64 -0.30 5.25 11.82
N ILE A 65 -0.54 6.16 10.87
CA ILE A 65 0.42 7.24 10.56
C ILE A 65 0.62 8.14 11.78
N LYS A 66 -0.47 8.56 12.45
CA LYS A 66 -0.40 9.35 13.70
C LYS A 66 0.38 8.61 14.78
N LEU A 67 0.13 7.31 14.96
CA LEU A 67 0.79 6.50 15.97
C LEU A 67 2.29 6.36 15.69
N ALA A 68 2.67 6.05 14.44
CA ALA A 68 4.06 5.97 14.02
C ALA A 68 4.78 7.32 14.20
N GLN A 69 4.12 8.43 13.87
CA GLN A 69 4.68 9.77 14.10
C GLN A 69 4.85 10.07 15.59
N LYS A 70 3.89 9.66 16.43
CA LYS A 70 3.92 9.90 17.88
C LYS A 70 4.99 9.06 18.58
N LEU A 71 5.01 7.75 18.32
CA LEU A 71 5.84 6.78 19.05
C LEU A 71 7.23 6.66 18.44
N HIS A 72 7.32 6.56 17.11
CA HIS A 72 8.59 6.28 16.44
C HIS A 72 9.21 7.48 15.74
N LYS A 73 8.53 8.64 15.77
CA LYS A 73 9.02 9.93 15.24
C LYS A 73 9.41 9.87 13.76
N ILE A 74 8.69 9.06 12.97
CA ILE A 74 8.88 8.95 11.52
C ILE A 74 8.86 10.34 10.85
N LYS A 75 9.59 10.45 9.73
CA LYS A 75 9.68 11.70 8.94
C LYS A 75 9.18 11.53 7.52
N MET A 76 8.63 10.36 7.20
CA MET A 76 8.19 10.00 5.86
C MET A 76 7.01 9.03 5.88
N VAL A 77 6.12 9.20 4.91
CA VAL A 77 5.10 8.20 4.53
C VAL A 77 5.43 7.71 3.13
N VAL A 78 5.52 6.40 2.94
CA VAL A 78 5.65 5.77 1.62
C VAL A 78 4.29 5.22 1.21
N LEU A 79 3.74 5.73 0.12
CA LEU A 79 2.49 5.30 -0.47
C LEU A 79 2.80 4.31 -1.60
N CYS A 80 2.47 3.03 -1.41
CA CYS A 80 2.71 2.00 -2.41
C CYS A 80 1.40 1.49 -3.01
N ASN A 81 1.37 1.46 -4.34
CA ASN A 81 0.46 0.62 -5.11
C ASN A 81 1.29 -0.37 -5.93
N HIS A 82 0.62 -1.36 -6.52
CA HIS A 82 1.21 -2.28 -7.49
C HIS A 82 0.24 -2.50 -8.65
N ILE A 83 0.77 -2.87 -9.82
CA ILE A 83 -0.04 -3.31 -10.95
C ILE A 83 -0.71 -4.65 -10.63
N ASP A 84 -1.75 -4.97 -11.38
CA ASP A 84 -2.53 -6.19 -11.24
C ASP A 84 -3.16 -6.36 -9.84
N CYS A 85 -3.52 -5.24 -9.21
CA CYS A 85 -4.05 -5.23 -7.85
C CYS A 85 -5.55 -5.58 -7.81
N GLY A 86 -5.86 -6.81 -7.39
CA GLY A 86 -7.24 -7.30 -7.29
C GLY A 86 -8.16 -6.50 -6.36
N ALA A 87 -7.61 -5.68 -5.46
CA ALA A 87 -8.41 -4.80 -4.60
C ALA A 87 -9.09 -3.64 -5.36
N TYR A 88 -8.66 -3.36 -6.60
CA TYR A 88 -9.28 -2.36 -7.48
C TYR A 88 -10.41 -2.90 -8.36
N LEU A 89 -10.62 -4.23 -8.33
CA LEU A 89 -11.78 -4.83 -8.98
C LEU A 89 -13.09 -4.27 -8.41
N PRO A 90 -14.18 -4.21 -9.21
CA PRO A 90 -15.47 -3.77 -8.73
C PRO A 90 -15.98 -4.71 -7.65
N VAL A 91 -16.79 -4.18 -6.74
CA VAL A 91 -17.43 -4.98 -5.69
C VAL A 91 -18.24 -6.11 -6.34
N GLY A 92 -17.97 -7.35 -5.95
CA GLY A 92 -18.62 -8.55 -6.50
C GLY A 92 -17.88 -9.23 -7.65
N ALA A 93 -16.85 -8.61 -8.24
CA ALA A 93 -16.01 -9.24 -9.27
C ALA A 93 -15.00 -10.26 -8.69
N LEU A 94 -14.72 -10.17 -7.38
CA LEU A 94 -13.99 -11.20 -6.64
C LEU A 94 -14.91 -12.40 -6.41
N ALA A 95 -15.16 -13.19 -7.46
CA ALA A 95 -15.81 -14.47 -7.30
C ALA A 95 -14.84 -15.41 -6.58
N LEU A 96 -15.15 -15.77 -5.33
CA LEU A 96 -14.44 -16.85 -4.66
C LEU A 96 -14.69 -18.14 -5.47
N PRO A 97 -13.64 -18.87 -5.87
CA PRO A 97 -13.86 -20.19 -6.46
C PRO A 97 -14.58 -21.05 -5.43
N LYS A 98 -15.52 -21.89 -5.91
CA LYS A 98 -16.11 -22.93 -5.06
C LYS A 98 -14.97 -23.72 -4.41
N PRO A 99 -15.04 -24.05 -3.11
CA PRO A 99 -13.99 -24.81 -2.45
C PRO A 99 -13.74 -26.11 -3.21
N THR A 100 -12.56 -26.25 -3.81
CA THR A 100 -12.12 -27.49 -4.45
C THR A 100 -11.07 -28.16 -3.59
N THR A 101 -11.02 -29.49 -3.62
CA THR A 101 -10.06 -30.33 -2.88
C THR A 101 -8.60 -30.10 -3.28
N LYS A 102 -8.33 -29.35 -4.35
CA LYS A 102 -6.98 -28.92 -4.73
C LYS A 102 -6.76 -27.50 -4.22
N ARG A 103 -5.69 -27.32 -3.43
CA ARG A 103 -5.17 -26.03 -2.96
C ARG A 103 -4.56 -25.23 -4.14
N ARG A 104 -5.36 -24.94 -5.17
CA ARG A 104 -5.01 -23.98 -6.20
C ARG A 104 -5.36 -22.61 -5.65
N LEU A 105 -4.41 -21.68 -5.70
CA LEU A 105 -4.75 -20.25 -5.57
C LEU A 105 -5.95 -20.01 -6.47
N ALA A 106 -6.98 -19.37 -5.93
CA ALA A 106 -8.08 -18.90 -6.74
C ALA A 106 -7.48 -18.20 -7.96
N LYS A 107 -7.93 -18.53 -9.17
CA LYS A 107 -7.80 -17.64 -10.32
C LYS A 107 -8.69 -16.42 -10.03
N ALA A 108 -8.41 -15.69 -8.95
CA ALA A 108 -8.84 -14.32 -8.81
C ALA A 108 -8.06 -13.61 -9.91
N GLY A 109 -8.73 -13.24 -11.00
CA GLY A 109 -8.12 -12.35 -11.99
C GLY A 109 -7.54 -11.17 -11.23
N GLY A 110 -6.31 -10.80 -11.51
CA GLY A 110 -5.76 -9.61 -10.88
C GLY A 110 -6.42 -8.35 -11.47
N GLY A 111 -6.09 -7.19 -10.88
CA GLY A 111 -6.70 -5.92 -11.25
C GLY A 111 -6.50 -5.53 -12.72
N SER A 112 -5.47 -6.05 -13.38
CA SER A 112 -5.10 -5.67 -14.75
C SER A 112 -6.21 -5.96 -15.76
N SER A 113 -7.09 -6.95 -15.48
CA SER A 113 -8.18 -7.32 -16.39
C SER A 113 -9.21 -6.21 -16.61
N GLN A 114 -9.22 -5.16 -15.79
CA GLN A 114 -10.11 -4.00 -15.97
C GLN A 114 -9.59 -2.99 -16.98
N PHE A 115 -8.30 -3.06 -17.34
CA PHE A 115 -7.64 -2.07 -18.16
C PHE A 115 -7.44 -2.61 -19.58
N LYS A 116 -7.55 -1.71 -20.57
CA LYS A 116 -7.29 -2.07 -21.97
C LYS A 116 -5.85 -2.51 -22.21
N ASN A 117 -4.91 -1.95 -21.45
CA ASN A 117 -3.48 -2.22 -21.51
C ASN A 117 -2.79 -1.72 -20.23
N ILE A 118 -1.51 -2.08 -20.07
CA ILE A 118 -0.69 -1.73 -18.91
C ILE A 118 -0.53 -0.22 -18.72
N GLU A 119 -0.43 0.56 -19.79
CA GLU A 119 -0.29 2.03 -19.69
C GLU A 119 -1.51 2.68 -19.03
N LYS A 120 -2.71 2.19 -19.33
CA LYS A 120 -3.95 2.67 -18.71
C LYS A 120 -4.01 2.31 -17.23
N GLU A 121 -3.54 1.12 -16.87
CA GLU A 121 -3.42 0.70 -15.48
C GLU A 121 -2.42 1.57 -14.70
N ILE A 122 -1.23 1.78 -15.25
CA ILE A 122 -0.20 2.66 -14.64
C ILE A 122 -0.75 4.06 -14.41
N LYS A 123 -1.37 4.67 -15.44
CA LYS A 123 -1.99 6.01 -15.33
C LYS A 123 -3.07 6.07 -14.25
N PHE A 124 -3.88 5.01 -14.15
CA PHE A 124 -4.89 4.90 -13.10
C PHE A 124 -4.27 4.85 -11.71
N HIS A 125 -3.28 3.98 -11.47
CA HIS A 125 -2.61 3.89 -10.18
C HIS A 125 -1.86 5.16 -9.82
N GLN A 126 -1.24 5.84 -10.78
CA GLN A 126 -0.60 7.15 -10.56
C GLN A 126 -1.62 8.20 -10.11
N ALA A 127 -2.81 8.24 -10.73
CA ALA A 127 -3.87 9.14 -10.31
C ALA A 127 -4.39 8.82 -8.90
N GLU A 128 -4.55 7.54 -8.56
CA GLU A 128 -4.94 7.10 -7.21
C GLU A 128 -3.89 7.47 -6.16
N LEU A 129 -2.61 7.21 -6.44
CA LEU A 129 -1.50 7.61 -5.57
C LEU A 129 -1.46 9.12 -5.40
N LYS A 130 -1.77 9.90 -6.44
CA LYS A 130 -1.83 11.37 -6.33
C LYS A 130 -2.93 11.85 -5.38
N LYS A 131 -4.11 11.21 -5.40
CA LYS A 131 -5.19 11.51 -4.45
C LYS A 131 -4.77 11.20 -3.02
N ALA A 132 -4.16 10.04 -2.80
CA ALA A 132 -3.64 9.65 -1.49
C ALA A 132 -2.55 10.63 -1.00
N GLU A 133 -1.61 11.00 -1.87
CA GLU A 133 -0.57 11.98 -1.58
C GLU A 133 -1.17 13.31 -1.13
N ASN A 134 -2.13 13.87 -1.88
CA ASN A 134 -2.76 15.14 -1.55
C ASN A 134 -3.47 15.10 -0.19
N LEU A 135 -4.14 13.98 0.13
CA LEU A 135 -4.77 13.79 1.44
C LEU A 135 -3.74 13.79 2.56
N ILE A 136 -2.64 13.04 2.41
CA ILE A 136 -1.58 12.99 3.43
C ILE A 136 -0.88 14.34 3.58
N LYS A 137 -0.61 15.08 2.50
CA LYS A 137 -0.05 16.44 2.59
C LYS A 137 -0.93 17.37 3.43
N LYS A 138 -2.25 17.25 3.29
CA LYS A 138 -3.21 18.06 4.05
C LYS A 138 -3.23 17.68 5.53
N LEU A 139 -3.16 16.39 5.85
CA LEU A 139 -3.29 15.88 7.23
C LEU A 139 -1.96 15.90 8.01
N PHE A 140 -0.83 15.76 7.32
CA PHE A 140 0.51 15.61 7.89
C PHE A 140 1.54 16.45 7.12
N PRO A 141 1.44 17.80 7.16
CA PRO A 141 2.30 18.68 6.35
C PRO A 141 3.80 18.54 6.66
N ASP A 142 4.16 18.09 7.87
CA ASP A 142 5.55 17.91 8.30
C ASP A 142 6.19 16.58 7.85
N LEU A 143 5.40 15.68 7.25
CA LEU A 143 5.89 14.39 6.77
C LEU A 143 6.24 14.47 5.28
N ARG A 144 7.43 14.01 4.91
CA ARG A 144 7.79 13.79 3.51
C ARG A 144 6.94 12.66 2.95
N ILE A 145 6.59 12.72 1.67
CA ILE A 145 5.80 11.67 1.04
C ILE A 145 6.59 11.12 -0.14
N LYS A 146 6.75 9.79 -0.16
CA LYS A 146 7.28 9.06 -1.31
C LYS A 146 6.15 8.24 -1.91
N VAL A 147 6.05 8.27 -3.22
CA VAL A 147 5.08 7.47 -3.98
C VAL A 147 5.84 6.38 -4.73
N VAL A 148 5.35 5.15 -4.62
CA VAL A 148 5.92 3.97 -5.27
C VAL A 148 4.80 3.22 -6.00
N LEU A 149 5.05 2.89 -7.27
CA LEU A 149 4.22 1.97 -8.05
C LEU A 149 5.09 0.77 -8.42
N LEU A 150 4.67 -0.42 -7.99
CA LEU A 150 5.39 -1.66 -8.28
C LEU A 150 4.81 -2.32 -9.53
N GLU A 151 5.69 -2.60 -10.49
CA GLU A 151 5.40 -3.31 -11.75
C GLU A 151 5.98 -4.71 -11.68
#